data_AF-A0A1G0FCS8-F1
#
_entry.id   AF-A0A1G0FCS8-F1
#
_cell.length_a   1.000
_cell.length_b   1.000
_cell.length_c   1.000
_cell.angle_alpha   90.00
_cell.angle_beta   90.00
_cell.angle_gamma   90.00
#
_symmetry.space_group_name_H-M   'P 1'
#
loop_
_entity.id
_entity.type
_entity.pdbx_description
1 polymer ?
#
loop_
_entity_poly.entity_id
_entity_poly.type
_entity_poly.pdbx_seq_one_letter_code
_entity_poly.pdbx_strand_id
1 'polypeptide(L)' 'MNRALMHFRRVGLDPIPAPSDFHLKKFKHNLRTVFPGLESLRMSQMAIHEYLGTLFLILKQRGIGGMQPFFR' A
#
# COMPACT_ATOMS: atom_id res chain seq x y z
N MET A 1 4.00 0.45 0.56
CA MET A 1 4.49 -0.53 -0.45
C MET A 1 3.79 -1.90 -0.39
N ASN A 2 2.67 -2.03 0.35
CA ASN A 2 1.98 -3.33 0.56
C ASN A 2 1.34 -3.90 -0.71
N ARG A 3 0.92 -3.03 -1.64
CA ARG A 3 0.26 -3.45 -2.87
C ARG A 3 1.14 -4.36 -3.72
N ALA A 4 2.45 -4.13 -3.76
CA ALA A 4 3.39 -4.97 -4.51
C ALA A 4 3.40 -6.41 -3.99
N LEU A 5 3.43 -6.61 -2.67
CA LEU A 5 3.35 -7.94 -2.04
C LEU A 5 2.04 -8.65 -2.41
N MET A 6 0.92 -7.91 -2.47
CA MET A 6 -0.36 -8.49 -2.89
C MET A 6 -0.34 -8.98 -4.34
N HIS A 7 0.36 -8.30 -5.25
CA HIS A 7 0.51 -8.76 -6.63
C HIS A 7 1.32 -10.04 -6.74
N PHE A 8 2.43 -10.15 -5.99
CA PHE A 8 3.24 -11.37 -5.96
C PHE A 8 2.48 -12.54 -5.32
N ARG A 9 1.80 -12.31 -4.20
CA ARG A 9 0.95 -13.33 -3.56
C ARG A 9 -0.20 -13.79 -4.46
N ARG A 10 -0.75 -12.89 -5.30
CA ARG A 10 -1.77 -13.26 -6.28
C ARG A 10 -1.30 -14.30 -7.29
N VAL A 11 -0.02 -14.29 -7.66
CA VAL A 11 0.56 -15.27 -8.60
C VAL A 11 1.16 -16.50 -7.90
N GLY A 12 0.93 -16.66 -6.59
CA GLY A 12 1.42 -17.79 -5.80
C GLY A 12 2.85 -17.61 -5.25
N LEU A 13 3.42 -16.40 -5.32
CA LEU A 13 4.74 -16.11 -4.77
C LEU A 13 4.64 -15.54 -3.36
N ASP A 14 5.51 -15.94 -2.44
CA ASP A 14 5.61 -15.37 -1.09
C ASP A 14 6.92 -14.57 -0.91
N PRO A 15 6.98 -13.32 -1.39
CA PRO A 15 8.18 -12.50 -1.26
C PRO A 15 8.37 -12.02 0.19
N ILE A 16 9.60 -12.15 0.69
CA ILE A 16 10.01 -11.58 1.98
C ILE A 16 10.09 -10.05 1.81
N PRO A 17 9.30 -9.27 2.56
CA PRO A 17 9.38 -7.82 2.48
C PRO A 17 10.72 -7.33 3.04
N ALA A 18 11.55 -6.75 2.19
CA ALA A 18 12.73 -6.02 2.64
C ALA A 18 12.28 -4.67 3.25
N PRO A 19 12.85 -4.23 4.37
CA PRO A 19 12.56 -2.92 4.97
C PRO A 19 13.19 -1.81 4.11
N SER A 20 12.58 -1.53 2.96
CA SER A 20 12.94 -0.44 2.03
C SER A 20 12.06 0.80 2.22
N ASP A 21 11.30 0.86 3.32
CA ASP A 21 10.23 1.84 3.51
C ASP A 21 10.80 3.24 3.72
N PHE A 22 10.89 4.00 2.61
CA PHE A 22 11.53 5.31 2.51
C PHE A 22 10.84 6.42 3.32
N HIS A 23 9.66 6.14 3.89
CA HIS A 23 8.76 7.17 4.44
C HIS A 23 8.36 7.00 5.91
N LEU A 24 8.98 6.07 6.67
CA LEU A 24 8.76 5.92 8.12
C LEU A 24 9.43 7.05 8.94
N LYS A 25 9.22 8.32 8.57
CA LYS A 25 9.46 9.43 9.51
C LYS A 25 8.26 9.47 10.46
N LYS A 26 8.48 9.02 11.70
CA LYS A 26 7.55 9.15 12.83
C LYS A 26 6.85 10.51 12.77
N PHE A 27 5.54 10.51 12.56
CA PHE A 27 4.71 11.71 12.48
C PHE A 27 4.79 12.44 13.82
N LYS A 28 5.65 13.47 13.93
CA LYS A 28 5.74 14.31 15.12
C LYS A 28 4.56 15.27 15.11
N HIS A 29 3.54 14.99 15.92
CA HIS A 29 2.41 15.89 16.16
C HIS A 29 2.90 17.17 16.85
N ASN A 30 3.26 18.19 16.08
CA ASN A 30 3.47 19.54 16.59
C ASN A 30 2.36 20.43 16.05
N LEU A 31 1.66 21.15 16.93
CA LEU A 31 0.52 22.04 16.63
C LEU A 31 0.86 23.19 15.64
N ARG A 32 2.10 23.29 15.15
CA ARG A 32 2.58 24.21 14.10
C ARG A 32 2.58 23.61 12.68
N THR A 33 2.26 22.32 12.49
CA THR A 33 2.17 21.66 11.16
C THR A 33 0.80 21.79 10.48
N VAL A 34 -0.05 22.71 10.96
CA VAL A 34 -1.38 22.98 10.36
C VAL A 34 -1.25 23.62 8.97
N PHE A 35 -0.09 24.18 8.62
CA PHE A 35 0.24 24.47 7.23
C PHE A 35 0.70 23.16 6.57
N PRO A 36 -0.07 22.60 5.62
CA PRO A 36 0.36 21.43 4.88
C PRO A 36 1.54 21.83 4.01
N GLY A 37 2.77 21.61 4.50
CA GLY A 37 3.96 21.77 3.67
C GLY A 37 3.86 20.83 2.47
N LEU A 38 4.48 21.17 1.35
CA LEU A 38 4.54 20.37 0.12
C LEU A 38 4.77 18.87 0.37
N GLU A 39 5.55 18.53 1.40
CA GLU A 39 5.82 17.16 1.81
C GLU A 39 4.57 16.43 2.35
N SER A 40 3.72 17.10 3.14
CA SER A 40 2.48 16.51 3.65
C SER A 40 1.47 16.23 2.51
N LEU A 41 1.43 17.08 1.49
CA LEU A 41 0.60 16.86 0.30
C LEU A 41 1.11 15.67 -0.52
N ARG A 42 2.44 15.54 -0.64
CA ARG A 42 3.10 14.39 -1.29
C ARG A 42 2.81 13.08 -0.55
N MET A 43 2.85 13.10 0.79
CA MET A 43 2.49 11.96 1.62
C MET A 43 1.01 11.58 1.47
N SER A 44 0.10 12.57 1.50
CA SER A 44 -1.33 12.34 1.25
C SER A 44 -1.59 11.76 -0.13
N GLN A 45 -0.91 12.26 -1.17
CA GLN A 45 -1.00 11.71 -2.53
C GLN A 45 -0.57 10.25 -2.56
N MET A 46 0.56 9.90 -1.92
CA MET A 46 1.02 8.51 -1.84
C MET A 46 0.05 7.61 -1.08
N ALA A 47 -0.46 8.08 0.06
CA ALA A 47 -1.43 7.34 0.86
C ALA A 47 -2.70 7.05 0.04
N ILE A 48 -3.28 8.07 -0.60
CA ILE A 48 -4.47 7.92 -1.45
C ILE A 48 -4.20 6.93 -2.59
N HIS A 49 -3.04 7.01 -3.26
CA HIS A 49 -2.66 6.08 -4.31
C HIS A 49 -2.50 4.63 -3.82
N GLU A 50 -1.95 4.40 -2.63
CA GLU A 50 -1.86 3.06 -2.04
C GLU A 50 -3.25 2.52 -1.66
N TYR A 51 -4.10 3.33 -1.04
CA TYR A 51 -5.46 2.92 -0.65
C TYR A 51 -6.33 2.59 -1.86
N LEU A 52 -6.39 3.47 -2.85
CA LEU A 52 -7.16 3.24 -4.08
C LEU A 52 -6.64 2.02 -4.84
N GLY A 53 -5.32 1.87 -4.96
CA GLY A 53 -4.73 0.71 -5.62
C GLY A 53 -5.03 -0.60 -4.90
N THR A 54 -5.03 -0.60 -3.56
CA THR A 54 -5.38 -1.77 -2.74
C THR A 54 -6.86 -2.12 -2.87
N LEU A 55 -7.74 -1.11 -2.79
CA LEU A 55 -9.18 -1.29 -2.98
C LEU A 55 -9.51 -1.85 -4.36
N PHE A 56 -8.92 -1.30 -5.41
CA PHE A 56 -9.06 -1.82 -6.77
C PHE A 56 -8.63 -3.28 -6.87
N LEU A 57 -7.53 -3.65 -6.23
CA LEU A 57 -7.03 -5.02 -6.24
C LEU A 57 -8.00 -6.00 -5.56
N ILE A 58 -8.59 -5.59 -4.43
CA ILE A 58 -9.62 -6.35 -3.71
C ILE A 58 -10.87 -6.50 -4.57
N LEU A 59 -11.35 -5.41 -5.19
CA LEU A 59 -12.53 -5.45 -6.04
C LEU A 59 -12.30 -6.33 -7.27
N LYS A 60 -11.13 -6.23 -7.90
CA LYS A 60 -10.72 -7.09 -9.02
C LYS A 60 -10.65 -8.57 -8.60
N GLN A 61 -10.29 -8.86 -7.34
CA GLN A 61 -10.28 -10.22 -6.80
C GLN A 61 -11.68 -10.74 -6.47
N ARG A 62 -12.63 -9.87 -6.09
CA ARG A 62 -14.03 -10.24 -5.85
C ARG A 62 -14.85 -10.38 -7.13
N GLY A 63 -14.58 -9.57 -8.15
CA GLY A 63 -15.30 -9.59 -9.43
C GLY A 63 -14.82 -10.68 -10.41
N ILE A 64 -13.59 -11.16 -10.25
CA ILE A 64 -13.05 -12.32 -10.98
C ILE A 64 -13.13 -13.48 -9.99
N GLY A 65 -14.08 -14.41 -10.21
CA GLY A 65 -14.34 -15.57 -9.34
C GLY A 65 -13.06 -16.22 -8.78
N GLY A 66 -13.13 -16.57 -7.50
CA GLY A 66 -12.01 -16.95 -6.65
C GLY A 66 -11.02 -17.94 -7.27
N MET A 67 -9.84 -17.43 -7.65
CA MET A 67 -8.67 -18.26 -7.86
C MET A 67 -7.70 -18.01 -6.71
N GLN A 68 -7.83 -18.80 -5.64
CA GLN A 68 -6.74 -19.00 -4.70
C GLN A 68 -5.77 -20.00 -5.36
N PRO A 69 -4.47 -19.70 -5.50
CA PRO A 69 -3.52 -20.74 -5.83
C PRO A 69 -3.34 -21.59 -4.57
N PHE A 70 -4.07 -22.70 -4.53
CA PHE A 70 -3.80 -23.83 -3.66
C PHE A 70 -2.47 -24.44 -4.11
N PHE A 71 -1.41 -24.28 -3.32
CA PHE A 71 -0.23 -25.13 -3.43
C PHE A 71 0.07 -25.73 -2.06
N ARG A 72 0.14 -27.07 -2.10
CA ARG A 72 0.31 -28.03 -1.03
C ARG A 72 1.76 -28.10 -0.58
#